data_AF-A0AAU2UTT9-F1
#
_entry.id   AF-A0AAU2UTT9-F1
#
_cell.length_a   1.000
_cell.length_b   1.000
_cell.length_c   1.000
_cell.angle_alpha   90.00
_cell.angle_beta   90.00
_cell.angle_gamma   90.00
#
_symmetry.space_group_name_H-M   'P 1'
#
loop_
_entity.id
_entity.type
_entity.pdbx_description
1 polymer ?
#
loop_
_entity_poly.entity_id
_entity_poly.type
_entity_poly.pdbx_seq_one_letter_code
_entity_poly.pdbx_strand_id
1 'polypeptide(L)'
;MTVAVQEIGAAEPQGPRLRRVLAAIEPSFLELMQWDQTARRLIFPVDHVQLGGESCRVRGCRKTSFKFAMAHQLCDTCNEHWLRSGQSVDDFLATATRTWRYIGKDACRVSACPRPCKSNREPFCYAHLHQQRVSGLSVEQFVRRPGVVALPSFGICQVRSCDRQKDYERTSYCMAHRNRRATERRSGSRVDEETWKGTASPVTITGEISLLGLPELLAAEVVFGLQERNRSGAKTKDHSLRPLVNTARRQQAGSLAEIDLTGLTRLQHQLVATFSASIDRIGASPETERFKDAWDLSVFGLGGSLRFTGISQPWLREAAKEWAVQDLLLHRGPRVYSTVQGGLRSLGKLSESLWLHRDDHGIDPSRLGRPDIVAFLHRAAFLQDEGDLSVDGRHKLVTKCRQVLRRMRSLGLSGPGRPLAGLPNDFVFRDEDIPDEPEDSEAGKDLPAEVMQQLCSHLDALDAIAPPFVRTAVELIIDTGRRPQEISRLPWDCLTADDDGSPVLVYDNHKSHRRQRRLPIAAATAALITKQQNVVRARFPDTPAGDLALLPTQMRNPHGAKSIGEGLISAWHRAWVTGLPEFHISVTVDTDGRRATEQILFDKARIFLYAYRHSYAQRHADA
;
A
#
# COMPACT_ATOMS: atom_id res chain seq x y z
N MET A 1 7.44 52.63 -36.98
CA MET A 1 6.66 52.86 -35.74
C MET A 1 5.63 51.74 -35.64
N THR A 2 5.74 50.99 -34.54
CA THR A 2 4.70 50.15 -33.91
C THR A 2 3.97 49.09 -34.76
N VAL A 3 4.61 47.91 -34.81
CA VAL A 3 3.93 46.62 -35.03
C VAL A 3 3.18 46.25 -33.75
N ALA A 4 1.87 46.06 -33.87
CA ALA A 4 1.01 45.60 -32.79
C ALA A 4 1.34 44.14 -32.45
N VAL A 5 1.84 43.93 -31.24
CA VAL A 5 1.95 42.61 -30.61
C VAL A 5 0.56 42.23 -30.12
N GLN A 6 -0.09 41.30 -30.81
CA GLN A 6 -1.28 40.63 -30.29
C GLN A 6 -0.84 39.73 -29.13
N GLU A 7 -1.20 40.16 -27.92
CA GLU A 7 -1.07 39.40 -26.69
C GLU A 7 -1.83 38.07 -26.80
N ILE A 8 -1.09 36.97 -26.66
CA ILE A 8 -1.62 35.62 -26.55
C ILE A 8 -2.27 35.51 -25.18
N GLY A 9 -3.59 35.29 -25.18
CA GLY A 9 -4.41 35.16 -23.98
C GLY A 9 -3.97 34.03 -23.05
N ALA A 10 -3.78 34.40 -21.79
CA ALA A 10 -4.02 33.67 -20.54
C ALA A 10 -3.89 32.13 -20.54
N ALA A 11 -2.74 31.64 -20.08
CA ALA A 11 -2.56 30.29 -19.53
C ALA A 11 -1.92 30.39 -18.14
N GLU A 12 -2.63 30.92 -17.14
CA GLU A 12 -2.06 31.18 -15.80
C GLU A 12 -2.83 30.64 -14.56
N PRO A 13 -3.41 29.42 -14.56
CA PRO A 13 -3.76 28.74 -13.29
C PRO A 13 -2.71 27.71 -12.80
N GLN A 14 -1.77 27.26 -13.66
CA GLN A 14 -0.84 26.17 -13.31
C GLN A 14 0.44 26.62 -12.60
N GLY A 15 0.84 27.90 -12.74
CA GLY A 15 2.11 28.42 -12.22
C GLY A 15 2.30 28.28 -10.70
N PRO A 16 1.30 28.60 -9.85
CA PRO A 16 1.42 28.42 -8.40
C PRO A 16 1.51 26.95 -7.97
N ARG A 17 0.73 26.06 -8.60
CA ARG A 17 0.74 24.61 -8.30
C ARG A 17 2.05 23.97 -8.74
N LEU A 18 2.52 24.29 -9.94
CA LEU A 18 3.81 23.81 -10.46
C LEU A 18 4.97 24.20 -9.54
N ARG A 19 5.06 25.49 -9.15
CA ARG A 19 6.10 25.96 -8.22
C ARG A 19 6.06 25.22 -6.89
N ARG A 20 4.86 24.99 -6.34
CA ARG A 20 4.67 24.25 -5.08
C ARG A 20 5.15 22.80 -5.18
N VAL A 21 4.80 22.09 -6.26
CA VAL A 21 5.21 20.70 -6.47
C VAL A 21 6.72 20.61 -6.68
N LEU A 22 7.28 21.47 -7.54
CA LEU A 22 8.73 21.49 -7.79
C LEU A 22 9.54 21.75 -6.52
N ALA A 23 9.10 22.68 -5.66
CA ALA A 23 9.77 22.98 -4.39
C ALA A 23 9.72 21.83 -3.37
N ALA A 24 8.76 20.89 -3.52
CA ALA A 24 8.61 19.73 -2.64
C ALA A 24 9.40 18.50 -3.12
N ILE A 25 9.97 18.54 -4.33
CA ILE A 25 10.83 17.46 -4.85
C ILE A 25 12.22 17.59 -4.23
N GLU A 26 12.67 16.52 -3.59
CA GLU A 26 13.96 16.46 -2.92
C GLU A 26 15.10 16.23 -3.93
N PRO A 27 16.20 16.98 -3.86
CA PRO A 27 17.36 16.76 -4.73
C PRO A 27 17.92 15.34 -4.64
N SER A 28 17.96 14.75 -3.44
CA SER A 28 18.42 13.37 -3.23
C SER A 28 17.56 12.33 -3.96
N PHE A 29 16.26 12.59 -4.12
CA PHE A 29 15.38 11.70 -4.88
C PHE A 29 15.62 11.83 -6.39
N LEU A 30 15.89 13.03 -6.88
CA LEU A 30 16.27 13.25 -8.28
C LEU A 30 17.60 12.55 -8.61
N GLU A 31 18.58 12.62 -7.71
CA GLU A 31 19.86 11.88 -7.82
C GLU A 31 19.64 10.37 -7.84
N LEU A 32 18.81 9.84 -6.92
CA LEU A 32 18.45 8.42 -6.88
C LEU A 32 17.85 7.92 -8.20
N MET A 33 17.03 8.74 -8.84
CA MET A 33 16.38 8.44 -10.12
C MET A 33 17.25 8.82 -11.35
N GLN A 34 18.48 9.30 -11.12
CA GLN A 34 19.38 9.87 -12.13
C GLN A 34 18.63 10.81 -13.08
N TRP A 35 17.81 11.69 -12.50
CA TRP A 35 16.93 12.58 -13.25
C TRP A 35 17.73 13.58 -14.09
N ASP A 36 17.51 13.55 -15.39
CA ASP A 36 18.01 14.55 -16.33
C ASP A 36 16.90 15.56 -16.64
N GLN A 37 17.08 16.81 -16.21
CA GLN A 37 16.11 17.89 -16.41
C GLN A 37 15.88 18.20 -17.90
N THR A 38 16.92 18.06 -18.73
CA THR A 38 16.85 18.36 -20.17
C THR A 38 16.18 17.21 -20.91
N ALA A 39 16.60 15.98 -20.64
CA ALA A 39 16.02 14.81 -21.30
C ALA A 39 14.65 14.38 -20.72
N ARG A 40 14.29 14.87 -19.53
CA ARG A 40 13.10 14.50 -18.75
C ARG A 40 12.96 12.97 -18.62
N ARG A 41 14.00 12.32 -18.11
CA ARG A 41 14.08 10.85 -17.97
C ARG A 41 14.26 10.42 -16.52
N LEU A 42 13.47 9.43 -16.13
CA LEU A 42 13.63 8.70 -14.87
C LEU A 42 14.34 7.38 -15.14
N ILE A 43 15.50 7.18 -14.54
CA ILE A 43 16.25 5.92 -14.58
C ILE A 43 16.03 5.21 -13.24
N PHE A 44 15.39 4.06 -13.29
CA PHE A 44 15.11 3.24 -12.12
C PHE A 44 16.38 2.52 -11.69
N PRO A 45 16.84 2.71 -10.44
CA PRO A 45 18.04 2.05 -9.93
C PRO A 45 17.83 0.53 -9.91
N VAL A 46 18.79 -0.25 -10.42
CA VAL A 46 18.63 -1.70 -10.60
C VAL A 46 18.48 -2.40 -9.25
N ASP A 47 19.32 -2.14 -8.25
CA ASP A 47 19.29 -2.92 -6.99
C ASP A 47 18.48 -2.27 -5.85
N HIS A 48 17.70 -1.23 -6.15
CA HIS A 48 16.91 -0.56 -5.11
C HIS A 48 15.70 -1.40 -4.71
N VAL A 49 15.60 -1.74 -3.42
CA VAL A 49 14.55 -2.60 -2.84
C VAL A 49 13.11 -2.24 -3.27
N GLN A 50 12.79 -0.94 -3.39
CA GLN A 50 11.46 -0.46 -3.77
C GLN A 50 11.25 -0.13 -5.25
N LEU A 51 12.23 0.48 -5.92
CA LEU A 51 12.12 1.01 -7.28
C LEU A 51 12.70 0.04 -8.32
N GLY A 52 13.75 -0.69 -7.93
CA GLY A 52 14.49 -1.65 -8.73
C GLY A 52 14.20 -3.11 -8.42
N GLY A 53 14.94 -4.00 -9.04
CA GLY A 53 14.95 -5.42 -8.72
C GLY A 53 16.23 -6.03 -9.27
N GLU A 54 16.55 -7.24 -8.82
CA GLU A 54 17.77 -7.90 -9.25
C GLU A 54 17.77 -8.15 -10.76
N SER A 55 18.95 -8.05 -11.36
CA SER A 55 19.12 -8.39 -12.77
C SER A 55 18.86 -9.88 -13.02
N CYS A 56 18.22 -10.20 -14.15
CA CYS A 56 17.99 -11.59 -14.54
C CYS A 56 19.31 -12.35 -14.75
N ARG A 57 19.47 -13.52 -14.14
CA ARG A 57 20.68 -14.36 -14.24
C ARG A 57 21.01 -14.88 -15.65
N VAL A 58 20.04 -14.97 -16.55
CA VAL A 58 20.24 -15.43 -17.94
C VAL A 58 21.23 -14.54 -18.68
N ARG A 59 22.30 -15.13 -19.22
CA ARG A 59 23.35 -14.42 -19.97
C ARG A 59 22.77 -13.62 -21.13
N GLY A 60 23.10 -12.32 -21.16
CA GLY A 60 22.61 -11.37 -22.18
C GLY A 60 21.21 -10.81 -21.94
N CYS A 61 20.52 -11.23 -20.87
CA CYS A 61 19.27 -10.62 -20.45
C CYS A 61 19.54 -9.35 -19.63
N ARG A 62 18.99 -8.21 -20.06
CA ARG A 62 19.05 -6.94 -19.31
C ARG A 62 17.73 -6.59 -18.62
N LYS A 63 16.84 -7.58 -18.47
CA LYS A 63 15.57 -7.39 -17.76
C LYS A 63 15.79 -7.62 -16.28
N THR A 64 15.04 -6.87 -15.50
CA THR A 64 14.95 -7.04 -14.07
C THR A 64 13.95 -8.13 -13.68
N SER A 65 14.25 -8.86 -12.60
CA SER A 65 13.38 -9.85 -11.96
C SER A 65 12.43 -9.17 -10.97
N PHE A 66 11.10 -9.28 -11.18
CA PHE A 66 10.11 -8.50 -10.41
C PHE A 66 8.95 -9.29 -9.78
N LYS A 67 8.80 -10.60 -10.05
CA LYS A 67 7.71 -11.43 -9.51
C LYS A 67 8.19 -12.84 -9.18
N PHE A 68 7.87 -13.34 -8.00
CA PHE A 68 7.90 -14.75 -7.55
C PHE A 68 9.19 -15.58 -7.79
N ALA A 69 10.22 -15.01 -8.40
CA ALA A 69 11.47 -15.66 -8.75
C ALA A 69 12.58 -15.36 -7.73
N MET A 70 12.26 -15.23 -6.44
CA MET A 70 13.32 -15.14 -5.42
C MET A 70 14.11 -16.45 -5.31
N ALA A 71 13.57 -17.59 -5.74
CA ALA A 71 14.33 -18.83 -5.76
C ALA A 71 15.44 -18.82 -6.84
N HIS A 72 15.23 -18.15 -7.98
CA HIS A 72 16.04 -18.38 -9.19
C HIS A 72 16.49 -17.11 -9.93
N GLN A 73 16.03 -15.92 -9.54
CA GLN A 73 16.42 -14.62 -10.10
C GLN A 73 16.25 -14.53 -11.63
N LEU A 74 15.09 -14.95 -12.13
CA LEU A 74 14.72 -14.90 -13.54
C LEU A 74 13.63 -13.84 -13.79
N CYS A 75 13.74 -13.07 -14.88
CA CYS A 75 12.61 -12.23 -15.32
C CYS A 75 11.45 -13.08 -15.85
N ASP A 76 10.22 -12.56 -15.84
CA ASP A 76 9.00 -13.31 -16.23
C ASP A 76 9.17 -14.09 -17.54
N THR A 77 9.75 -13.46 -18.57
CA THR A 77 9.92 -14.10 -19.89
C THR A 77 10.99 -15.20 -19.88
N CYS A 78 12.04 -15.06 -19.06
CA CYS A 78 13.06 -16.11 -18.90
C CYS A 78 12.54 -17.23 -18.01
N ASN A 79 11.73 -16.91 -17.00
CA ASN A 79 11.06 -17.88 -16.15
C ASN A 79 10.09 -18.76 -16.95
N GLU A 80 9.25 -18.16 -17.80
CA GLU A 80 8.38 -18.94 -18.72
C GLU A 80 9.18 -19.85 -19.66
N HIS A 81 10.33 -19.37 -20.16
CA HIS A 81 11.19 -20.16 -21.05
C HIS A 81 11.85 -21.33 -20.31
N TRP A 82 12.27 -21.11 -19.06
CA TRP A 82 12.78 -22.15 -18.17
C TRP A 82 11.71 -23.17 -17.82
N LEU A 83 10.52 -22.74 -17.41
CA LEU A 83 9.40 -23.65 -17.11
C LEU A 83 9.03 -24.53 -18.31
N ARG A 84 9.15 -23.99 -19.53
CA ARG A 84 8.95 -24.76 -20.77
C ARG A 84 10.10 -25.67 -21.15
N SER A 85 11.32 -25.41 -20.68
CA SER A 85 12.46 -26.29 -20.98
C SER A 85 12.44 -27.57 -20.14
N GLY A 86 11.77 -27.56 -18.98
CA GLY A 86 11.72 -28.70 -18.06
C GLY A 86 13.05 -29.05 -17.40
N GLN A 87 14.06 -28.18 -17.53
CA GLN A 87 15.40 -28.38 -17.00
C GLN A 87 15.52 -27.89 -15.55
N SER A 88 16.57 -28.33 -14.86
CA SER A 88 17.00 -27.65 -13.64
C SER A 88 17.35 -26.18 -13.95
N VAL A 89 17.25 -25.30 -12.95
CA VAL A 89 17.56 -23.89 -13.13
C VAL A 89 19.02 -23.66 -13.55
N ASP A 90 19.96 -24.45 -13.02
CA ASP A 90 21.38 -24.27 -13.29
C ASP A 90 21.74 -24.75 -14.71
N ASP A 91 21.16 -25.86 -15.18
CA ASP A 91 21.32 -26.33 -16.56
C ASP A 91 20.74 -25.33 -17.57
N PHE A 92 19.59 -24.76 -17.23
CA PHE A 92 18.98 -23.71 -18.04
C PHE A 92 19.87 -22.47 -18.10
N LEU A 93 20.42 -22.02 -16.97
CA LEU A 93 21.28 -20.84 -16.93
C LEU A 93 22.61 -21.04 -17.65
N ALA A 94 23.15 -22.27 -17.65
CA ALA A 94 24.37 -22.60 -18.38
C ALA A 94 24.20 -22.52 -19.91
N THR A 95 23.01 -22.83 -20.42
CA THR A 95 22.74 -22.95 -21.86
C THR A 95 21.95 -21.77 -22.44
N ALA A 96 21.06 -21.16 -21.64
CA ALA A 96 20.19 -20.10 -22.08
C ALA A 96 20.97 -18.80 -22.33
N THR A 97 20.94 -18.34 -23.57
CA THR A 97 21.44 -17.02 -23.95
C THR A 97 20.32 -16.20 -24.57
N ARG A 98 20.05 -15.03 -23.99
CA ARG A 98 19.11 -14.07 -24.57
C ARG A 98 19.86 -13.16 -25.53
N THR A 99 19.64 -13.35 -26.82
CA THR A 99 19.98 -12.33 -27.82
C THR A 99 18.83 -11.35 -27.94
N TRP A 100 18.89 -10.27 -27.18
CA TRP A 100 17.92 -9.20 -27.32
C TRP A 100 18.01 -8.59 -28.73
N ARG A 101 16.86 -8.45 -29.40
CA ARG A 101 16.72 -7.41 -30.43
C ARG A 101 16.76 -6.08 -29.68
N TYR A 102 17.96 -5.59 -29.42
CA TYR A 102 18.16 -4.27 -28.85
C TYR A 102 17.58 -3.25 -29.83
N ILE A 103 16.47 -2.63 -29.44
CA ILE A 103 15.90 -1.48 -30.14
C ILE A 103 16.52 -0.20 -29.57
N GLY A 104 17.63 -0.27 -28.82
CA GLY A 104 18.49 0.89 -28.61
C GLY A 104 19.34 1.06 -29.86
N LYS A 105 19.45 2.29 -30.37
CA LYS A 105 20.42 2.57 -31.43
C LYS A 105 21.54 3.32 -30.75
N ASP A 106 22.54 2.57 -30.34
CA ASP A 106 23.83 3.16 -30.05
C ASP A 106 24.28 3.94 -31.30
N ALA A 107 25.13 4.95 -31.11
CA ALA A 107 25.71 5.65 -32.24
C ALA A 107 26.49 4.68 -33.14
N CYS A 108 26.66 5.05 -34.40
CA CYS A 108 27.56 4.35 -35.30
C CYS A 108 28.94 4.21 -34.63
N ARG A 109 29.57 3.03 -34.74
CA ARG A 109 30.88 2.75 -34.13
C ARG A 109 32.02 3.55 -34.75
N VAL A 110 31.79 4.23 -35.88
CA VAL A 110 32.71 5.25 -36.41
C VAL A 110 32.71 6.44 -35.45
N SER A 111 33.90 6.82 -34.97
CA SER A 111 34.08 7.92 -34.01
C SER A 111 33.37 9.19 -34.48
N ALA A 112 32.69 9.86 -33.54
CA ALA A 112 31.92 11.09 -33.75
C ALA A 112 30.77 11.01 -34.78
N CYS A 113 30.39 9.83 -35.29
CA CYS A 113 29.25 9.70 -36.19
C CYS A 113 27.93 9.63 -35.40
N PRO A 114 27.07 10.68 -35.45
CA PRO A 114 25.82 10.73 -34.68
C PRO A 114 24.72 9.82 -35.23
N ARG A 115 24.92 9.23 -36.42
CA ARG A 115 23.91 8.41 -37.07
C ARG A 115 23.72 7.09 -36.30
N PRO A 116 22.49 6.60 -36.16
CA PRO A 116 22.23 5.40 -35.39
C PRO A 116 22.78 4.14 -36.09
N CYS A 117 23.34 3.20 -35.31
CA CYS A 117 23.74 1.89 -35.82
C CYS A 117 22.52 1.08 -36.33
N LYS A 118 22.72 0.15 -37.26
CA LYS A 118 21.62 -0.68 -37.77
C LYS A 118 21.17 -1.70 -36.72
N SER A 119 22.11 -2.34 -36.04
CA SER A 119 21.87 -3.24 -34.90
C SER A 119 23.15 -3.47 -34.10
N ASN A 120 23.08 -4.11 -32.93
CA ASN A 120 24.29 -4.47 -32.16
C ASN A 120 25.22 -5.43 -32.92
N ARG A 121 24.68 -6.27 -33.82
CA ARG A 121 25.49 -7.15 -34.67
C ARG A 121 26.11 -6.43 -35.85
N GLU A 122 25.53 -5.29 -36.23
CA GLU A 122 25.96 -4.46 -37.35
C GLU A 122 26.13 -3.02 -36.82
N PRO A 123 27.23 -2.76 -36.10
CA PRO A 123 27.39 -1.57 -35.24
C PRO A 123 27.66 -0.28 -36.03
N PHE A 124 27.23 -0.21 -37.28
CA PHE A 124 27.43 0.92 -38.18
C PHE A 124 26.10 1.50 -38.63
N CYS A 125 26.08 2.79 -38.98
CA CYS A 125 24.95 3.37 -39.71
C CYS A 125 24.84 2.73 -41.10
N TYR A 126 23.69 2.84 -41.78
CA TYR A 126 23.48 2.20 -43.10
C TYR A 126 24.57 2.53 -44.13
N ALA A 127 25.06 3.78 -44.16
CA ALA A 127 26.11 4.20 -45.08
C ALA A 127 27.48 3.57 -44.76
N HIS A 128 27.91 3.63 -43.50
CA HIS A 128 29.16 2.99 -43.05
C HIS A 128 29.10 1.47 -43.14
N LEU A 129 27.94 0.86 -42.89
CA LEU A 129 27.74 -0.57 -43.06
C LEU A 129 27.88 -0.98 -44.53
N HIS A 130 27.36 -0.17 -45.45
CA HIS A 130 27.55 -0.41 -46.88
C HIS A 130 29.02 -0.30 -47.28
N GLN A 131 29.71 0.76 -46.86
CA GLN A 131 31.15 0.94 -47.10
C GLN A 131 31.98 -0.22 -46.53
N GLN A 132 31.65 -0.67 -45.31
CA GLN A 132 32.32 -1.80 -44.68
C GLN A 132 32.11 -3.10 -45.48
N ARG A 133 30.86 -3.38 -45.89
CA ARG A 133 30.55 -4.55 -46.73
C ARG A 133 31.24 -4.53 -48.08
N VAL A 134 31.31 -3.38 -48.74
CA VAL A 134 32.04 -3.21 -50.01
C VAL A 134 33.54 -3.41 -49.80
N SER A 135 34.09 -2.97 -48.67
CA SER A 135 35.51 -3.15 -48.38
C SER A 135 35.91 -4.56 -47.95
N GLY A 136 34.95 -5.40 -47.54
CA GLY A 136 35.22 -6.74 -46.99
C GLY A 136 35.95 -6.75 -45.64
N LEU A 137 36.19 -5.59 -45.02
CA LEU A 137 36.96 -5.47 -43.78
C LEU A 137 36.15 -5.86 -42.54
N SER A 138 36.84 -6.34 -41.50
CA SER A 138 36.22 -6.52 -40.19
C SER A 138 35.79 -5.17 -39.58
N VAL A 139 34.94 -5.21 -38.56
CA VAL A 139 34.46 -4.00 -37.88
C VAL A 139 35.63 -3.17 -37.33
N GLU A 140 36.59 -3.83 -36.68
CA GLU A 140 37.77 -3.20 -36.07
C GLU A 140 38.72 -2.62 -37.12
N GLN A 141 38.92 -3.31 -38.25
CA GLN A 141 39.75 -2.84 -39.35
C GLN A 141 39.11 -1.65 -40.07
N PHE A 142 37.78 -1.68 -40.27
CA PHE A 142 37.05 -0.62 -40.96
C PHE A 142 37.10 0.71 -40.19
N VAL A 143 36.91 0.69 -38.86
CA VAL A 143 36.94 1.93 -38.04
C VAL A 143 38.31 2.59 -38.04
N ARG A 144 39.39 1.80 -38.19
CA ARG A 144 40.78 2.30 -38.21
C ARG A 144 41.24 2.76 -39.60
N ARG A 145 40.43 2.55 -40.64
CA ARG A 145 40.82 2.85 -42.01
C ARG A 145 40.92 4.36 -42.25
N PRO A 146 42.05 4.87 -42.76
CA PRO A 146 42.17 6.25 -43.20
C PRO A 146 41.11 6.58 -44.26
N GLY A 147 40.32 7.64 -44.04
CA GLY A 147 39.21 8.05 -44.93
C GLY A 147 37.80 7.68 -44.44
N VAL A 148 37.67 6.86 -43.38
CA VAL A 148 36.37 6.63 -42.74
C VAL A 148 36.09 7.77 -41.77
N VAL A 149 35.25 8.71 -42.19
CA VAL A 149 34.89 9.92 -41.43
C VAL A 149 33.45 9.87 -40.92
N ALA A 150 33.17 10.65 -39.87
CA ALA A 150 31.83 10.86 -39.36
C ALA A 150 30.93 11.51 -40.42
N LEU A 151 29.65 11.11 -40.44
CA LEU A 151 28.64 11.65 -41.36
C LEU A 151 27.67 12.56 -40.59
N PRO A 152 27.12 13.63 -41.21
CA PRO A 152 26.22 14.55 -40.51
C PRO A 152 24.93 13.86 -40.06
N SER A 153 24.36 14.33 -38.94
CA SER A 153 23.06 13.87 -38.43
C SER A 153 21.92 14.20 -39.42
N PHE A 154 20.87 13.38 -39.42
CA PHE A 154 19.62 13.65 -40.14
C PHE A 154 18.59 14.44 -39.30
N GLY A 155 18.95 14.78 -38.06
CA GLY A 155 18.07 15.35 -37.04
C GLY A 155 17.37 14.30 -36.17
N ILE A 156 16.60 14.78 -35.20
CA ILE A 156 15.87 13.95 -34.22
C ILE A 156 14.46 13.58 -34.68
N CYS A 157 13.89 12.53 -34.10
CA CYS A 157 12.50 12.10 -34.32
C CYS A 157 11.52 13.23 -33.99
N GLN A 158 10.49 13.43 -34.83
CA GLN A 158 9.46 14.45 -34.58
C GLN A 158 8.37 14.03 -33.58
N VAL A 159 8.40 12.81 -33.03
CA VAL A 159 7.50 12.43 -31.94
C VAL A 159 7.93 13.16 -30.68
N ARG A 160 7.02 13.90 -30.03
CA ARG A 160 7.35 14.82 -28.92
C ARG A 160 7.98 14.13 -27.72
N SER A 161 7.70 12.84 -27.53
CA SER A 161 8.28 12.03 -26.45
C SER A 161 9.54 11.26 -26.87
N CYS A 162 10.21 11.64 -27.96
CA CYS A 162 11.33 10.88 -28.52
C CYS A 162 12.51 11.80 -28.84
N ASP A 163 13.67 11.48 -28.28
CA ASP A 163 14.93 12.20 -28.50
C ASP A 163 15.86 11.48 -29.50
N ARG A 164 15.41 10.37 -30.08
CA ARG A 164 16.25 9.52 -30.93
C ARG A 164 16.51 10.14 -32.29
N GLN A 165 17.71 9.91 -32.80
CA GLN A 165 18.12 10.28 -34.15
C GLN A 165 17.28 9.56 -35.22
N LYS A 166 16.97 10.27 -36.30
CA LYS A 166 16.39 9.67 -37.51
C LYS A 166 17.41 8.73 -38.16
N ASP A 167 16.91 7.67 -38.78
CA ASP A 167 17.74 6.71 -39.50
C ASP A 167 17.89 7.02 -41.00
N TYR A 168 17.07 7.95 -41.51
CA TYR A 168 17.06 8.36 -42.91
C TYR A 168 16.61 9.82 -43.05
N GLU A 169 17.17 10.54 -44.01
CA GLU A 169 16.92 11.97 -44.23
C GLU A 169 15.46 12.28 -44.58
N ARG A 170 14.86 11.48 -45.48
CA ARG A 170 13.50 11.67 -45.98
C ARG A 170 12.40 11.28 -44.99
N THR A 171 12.74 10.84 -43.78
CA THR A 171 11.75 10.38 -42.79
C THR A 171 11.67 11.33 -41.61
N SER A 172 10.46 11.66 -41.18
CA SER A 172 10.21 12.49 -39.99
C SER A 172 10.53 11.78 -38.66
N TYR A 173 10.69 10.45 -38.67
CA TYR A 173 10.71 9.62 -37.48
C TYR A 173 11.95 8.76 -37.39
N CYS A 174 12.31 8.36 -36.18
CA CYS A 174 13.23 7.23 -36.01
C CYS A 174 12.59 5.93 -36.52
N MET A 175 13.42 4.95 -36.87
CA MET A 175 12.99 3.63 -37.36
C MET A 175 11.86 2.99 -36.55
N ALA A 176 11.91 3.08 -35.21
CA ALA A 176 10.91 2.46 -34.34
C ALA A 176 9.54 3.15 -34.45
N HIS A 177 9.52 4.49 -34.45
CA HIS A 177 8.29 5.26 -34.62
C HIS A 177 7.75 5.18 -36.05
N ARG A 178 8.61 5.12 -37.07
CA ARG A 178 8.21 4.85 -38.45
C ARG A 178 7.49 3.50 -38.55
N ASN A 179 8.08 2.44 -37.99
CA ASN A 179 7.48 1.10 -38.01
C ASN A 179 6.16 1.07 -37.23
N ARG A 180 6.10 1.71 -36.05
CA ARG A 180 4.87 1.80 -35.25
C ARG A 180 3.76 2.50 -36.03
N ARG A 181 4.04 3.67 -36.62
CA ARG A 181 3.06 4.42 -37.42
C ARG A 181 2.56 3.59 -38.62
N ALA A 182 3.46 2.87 -39.27
CA ALA A 182 3.09 1.99 -40.37
C ALA A 182 2.20 0.81 -39.93
N THR A 183 2.44 0.26 -38.73
CA THR A 183 1.59 -0.79 -38.14
C THR A 183 0.22 -0.24 -37.76
N GLU A 184 0.15 0.93 -37.12
CA GLU A 184 -1.12 1.54 -36.69
C GLU A 184 -2.00 1.96 -37.88
N ARG A 185 -1.38 2.48 -38.96
CA ARG A 185 -2.09 2.73 -40.22
C ARG A 185 -2.64 1.44 -40.85
N ARG A 186 -1.86 0.36 -40.81
CA ARG A 186 -2.30 -0.97 -41.29
C ARG A 186 -3.43 -1.56 -40.45
N SER A 187 -3.47 -1.26 -39.15
CA SER A 187 -4.57 -1.66 -38.27
C SER A 187 -5.79 -0.71 -38.33
N GLY A 188 -5.83 0.22 -39.29
CA GLY A 188 -6.98 1.09 -39.52
C GLY A 188 -7.02 2.39 -38.70
N SER A 189 -5.96 2.73 -37.95
CA SER A 189 -5.91 4.01 -37.22
C SER A 189 -5.91 5.20 -38.18
N ARG A 190 -6.83 6.15 -37.96
CA ARG A 190 -6.98 7.38 -38.75
C ARG A 190 -6.54 8.64 -38.00
N VAL A 191 -5.74 8.49 -36.94
CA VAL A 191 -5.20 9.63 -36.18
C VAL A 191 -4.33 10.49 -37.10
N ASP A 192 -4.55 11.80 -37.10
CA ASP A 192 -3.77 12.75 -37.90
C ASP A 192 -2.31 12.81 -37.44
N GLU A 193 -1.45 13.38 -38.27
CA GLU A 193 0.00 13.39 -38.04
C GLU A 193 0.41 14.16 -36.77
N GLU A 194 -0.22 15.31 -36.50
CA GLU A 194 0.17 16.16 -35.37
C GLU A 194 -0.32 15.59 -34.04
N THR A 195 -1.56 15.11 -34.00
CA THR A 195 -2.09 14.38 -32.83
C THR A 195 -1.27 13.13 -32.56
N TRP A 196 -0.87 12.40 -33.60
CA TRP A 196 -0.02 11.23 -33.44
C TRP A 196 1.37 11.58 -32.87
N LYS A 197 2.00 12.66 -33.35
CA LYS A 197 3.29 13.14 -32.82
C LYS A 197 3.19 13.51 -31.33
N GLY A 198 2.05 14.04 -30.89
CA GLY A 198 1.79 14.42 -29.50
C GLY A 198 1.48 13.24 -28.57
N THR A 199 0.79 12.22 -29.09
CA THR A 199 0.24 11.12 -28.27
C THR A 199 1.06 9.82 -28.33
N ALA A 200 1.88 9.64 -29.37
CA ALA A 200 2.71 8.46 -29.54
C ALA A 200 3.68 8.30 -28.36
N SER A 201 3.68 7.11 -27.75
CA SER A 201 4.56 6.81 -26.61
C SER A 201 6.05 6.78 -27.01
N PRO A 202 6.99 7.00 -26.09
CA PRO A 202 8.42 6.83 -26.36
C PRO A 202 8.75 5.40 -26.81
N VAL A 203 9.95 5.21 -27.36
CA VAL A 203 10.47 3.85 -27.52
C VAL A 203 10.85 3.32 -26.14
N THR A 204 10.33 2.15 -25.79
CA THR A 204 10.50 1.59 -24.45
C THR A 204 11.94 1.11 -24.24
N ILE A 205 12.56 1.58 -23.16
CA ILE A 205 13.83 1.11 -22.64
C ILE A 205 13.56 0.59 -21.23
N THR A 206 14.01 -0.62 -20.93
CA THR A 206 13.84 -1.25 -19.61
C THR A 206 14.55 -0.41 -18.54
N GLY A 207 13.87 -0.14 -17.43
CA GLY A 207 14.43 0.67 -16.34
C GLY A 207 14.41 2.18 -16.61
N GLU A 208 13.95 2.65 -17.77
CA GLU A 208 13.91 4.08 -18.09
C GLU A 208 12.50 4.53 -18.45
N ILE A 209 11.97 5.58 -17.83
CA ILE A 209 10.71 6.22 -18.23
C ILE A 209 11.00 7.64 -18.73
N SER A 210 10.64 7.90 -19.98
CA SER A 210 10.67 9.25 -20.54
C SER A 210 9.36 9.99 -20.23
N LEU A 211 9.51 11.12 -19.54
CA LEU A 211 8.48 12.14 -19.33
C LEU A 211 8.56 13.26 -20.39
N LEU A 212 9.44 13.12 -21.39
CA LEU A 212 9.54 14.05 -22.51
C LEU A 212 8.19 14.15 -23.25
N GLY A 213 7.87 15.37 -23.67
CA GLY A 213 6.61 15.72 -24.33
C GLY A 213 5.39 15.81 -23.41
N LEU A 214 5.53 15.55 -22.11
CA LEU A 214 4.47 15.84 -21.13
C LEU A 214 4.52 17.31 -20.68
N PRO A 215 3.35 17.88 -20.31
CA PRO A 215 3.28 19.15 -19.60
C PRO A 215 4.15 19.14 -18.35
N GLU A 216 4.75 20.29 -18.03
CA GLU A 216 5.72 20.40 -16.93
C GLU A 216 5.09 20.08 -15.57
N LEU A 217 3.85 20.53 -15.35
CA LEU A 217 3.08 20.21 -14.14
C LEU A 217 2.89 18.70 -13.99
N LEU A 218 2.35 18.03 -15.00
CA LEU A 218 2.16 16.58 -14.96
C LEU A 218 3.49 15.82 -14.73
N ALA A 219 4.59 16.25 -15.35
CA ALA A 219 5.90 15.64 -15.11
C ALA A 219 6.34 15.80 -13.65
N ALA A 220 6.23 17.00 -13.07
CA ALA A 220 6.54 17.27 -11.68
C ALA A 220 5.65 16.46 -10.72
N GLU A 221 4.34 16.38 -10.99
CA GLU A 221 3.38 15.60 -10.20
C GLU A 221 3.71 14.09 -10.20
N VAL A 222 4.15 13.53 -11.34
CA VAL A 222 4.58 12.13 -11.44
C VAL A 222 5.86 11.89 -10.64
N VAL A 223 6.85 12.79 -10.74
CA VAL A 223 8.13 12.67 -10.00
C VAL A 223 7.89 12.76 -8.50
N PHE A 224 7.15 13.79 -8.06
CA PHE A 224 6.82 13.97 -6.64
C PHE A 224 5.97 12.83 -6.09
N GLY A 225 4.96 12.38 -6.84
CA GLY A 225 4.17 11.21 -6.45
C GLY A 225 5.02 9.96 -6.27
N LEU A 226 6.00 9.73 -7.16
CA LEU A 226 6.92 8.61 -7.06
C LEU A 226 7.83 8.72 -5.82
N GLN A 227 8.31 9.93 -5.50
CA GLN A 227 9.07 10.23 -4.27
C GLN A 227 8.27 9.84 -3.03
N GLU A 228 7.03 10.31 -2.90
CA GLU A 228 6.21 10.03 -1.71
C GLU A 228 5.86 8.54 -1.58
N ARG A 229 5.64 7.86 -2.71
CA ARG A 229 5.48 6.40 -2.70
C ARG A 229 6.76 5.71 -2.22
N ASN A 230 7.93 6.15 -2.68
CA ASN A 230 9.21 5.63 -2.20
C ASN A 230 9.37 5.88 -0.69
N ARG A 231 9.10 7.08 -0.20
CA ARG A 231 9.14 7.39 1.24
C ARG A 231 8.20 6.52 2.07
N SER A 232 7.02 6.19 1.53
CA SER A 232 6.04 5.35 2.22
C SER A 232 6.44 3.86 2.34
N GLY A 233 7.55 3.44 1.72
CA GLY A 233 7.95 2.03 1.63
C GLY A 233 7.32 1.28 0.45
N ALA A 234 6.48 1.94 -0.37
CA ALA A 234 5.77 1.28 -1.46
C ALA A 234 6.70 0.91 -2.62
N LYS A 235 6.51 -0.30 -3.15
CA LYS A 235 7.20 -0.74 -4.38
C LYS A 235 6.52 -0.09 -5.58
N THR A 236 7.31 0.53 -6.45
CA THR A 236 6.84 1.10 -7.71
C THR A 236 7.89 0.83 -8.77
N LYS A 237 7.60 -0.09 -9.69
CA LYS A 237 8.53 -0.49 -10.74
C LYS A 237 8.26 0.27 -12.03
N ASP A 238 9.25 0.32 -12.92
CA ASP A 238 9.15 1.03 -14.20
C ASP A 238 7.96 0.56 -15.05
N HIS A 239 7.76 -0.76 -15.17
CA HIS A 239 6.66 -1.35 -15.92
C HIS A 239 5.27 -1.09 -15.30
N SER A 240 5.20 -0.73 -14.02
CA SER A 240 3.96 -0.36 -13.34
C SER A 240 3.59 1.11 -13.56
N LEU A 241 4.59 2.01 -13.60
CA LEU A 241 4.37 3.44 -13.80
C LEU A 241 4.22 3.81 -15.29
N ARG A 242 4.95 3.15 -16.18
CA ARG A 242 4.97 3.45 -17.62
C ARG A 242 3.59 3.43 -18.29
N PRO A 243 2.68 2.47 -18.01
CA PRO A 243 1.33 2.49 -18.58
C PRO A 243 0.53 3.74 -18.19
N LEU A 244 0.67 4.23 -16.94
CA LEU A 244 0.03 5.45 -16.50
C LEU A 244 0.55 6.67 -17.28
N VAL A 245 1.87 6.84 -17.33
CA VAL A 245 2.54 7.94 -18.08
C VAL A 245 2.15 7.93 -19.56
N ASN A 246 2.11 6.75 -20.18
CA ASN A 246 1.68 6.63 -21.58
C ASN A 246 0.19 6.92 -21.78
N THR A 247 -0.66 6.63 -20.79
CA THR A 247 -2.08 6.94 -20.85
C THR A 247 -2.33 8.44 -20.71
N ALA A 248 -1.69 9.09 -19.75
CA ALA A 248 -1.76 10.54 -19.58
C ALA A 248 -1.30 11.28 -20.86
N ARG A 249 -0.24 10.77 -21.53
CA ARG A 249 0.21 11.29 -22.83
C ARG A 249 -0.83 11.13 -23.94
N ARG A 250 -1.47 9.96 -24.03
CA ARG A 250 -2.52 9.70 -25.04
C ARG A 250 -3.76 10.58 -24.82
N GLN A 251 -4.11 10.83 -23.56
CA GLN A 251 -5.19 11.74 -23.17
C GLN A 251 -4.79 13.21 -23.26
N GLN A 252 -3.50 13.51 -23.50
CA GLN A 252 -2.94 14.86 -23.49
C GLN A 252 -3.23 15.64 -22.18
N ALA A 253 -3.27 14.94 -21.05
CA ALA A 253 -3.58 15.52 -19.76
C ALA A 253 -2.52 16.54 -19.32
N GLY A 254 -2.96 17.70 -18.84
CA GLY A 254 -2.15 18.78 -18.25
C GLY A 254 -1.66 18.49 -16.84
N SER A 255 -2.42 17.67 -16.10
CA SER A 255 -2.19 17.30 -14.71
C SER A 255 -2.76 15.91 -14.42
N LEU A 256 -2.41 15.33 -13.26
CA LEU A 256 -2.99 14.06 -12.82
C LEU A 256 -4.50 14.11 -12.64
N ALA A 257 -5.05 15.29 -12.31
CA ALA A 257 -6.49 15.50 -12.11
C ALA A 257 -7.29 15.43 -13.43
N GLU A 258 -6.65 15.66 -14.57
CA GLU A 258 -7.26 15.63 -15.90
C GLU A 258 -7.22 14.24 -16.55
N ILE A 259 -6.61 13.25 -15.88
CA ILE A 259 -6.55 11.88 -16.39
C ILE A 259 -7.94 11.24 -16.27
N ASP A 260 -8.55 10.91 -17.40
CA ASP A 260 -9.75 10.08 -17.42
C ASP A 260 -9.42 8.69 -16.88
N LEU A 261 -10.10 8.35 -15.78
CA LEU A 261 -9.90 7.10 -15.06
C LEU A 261 -10.65 5.92 -15.71
N THR A 262 -11.51 6.19 -16.70
CA THR A 262 -12.29 5.16 -17.38
C THR A 262 -11.38 4.16 -18.10
N GLY A 263 -11.58 2.87 -17.84
CA GLY A 263 -10.80 1.80 -18.47
C GLY A 263 -9.35 1.65 -17.96
N LEU A 264 -8.95 2.39 -16.92
CA LEU A 264 -7.65 2.19 -16.28
C LEU A 264 -7.62 0.89 -15.46
N THR A 265 -6.44 0.29 -15.35
CA THR A 265 -6.25 -0.85 -14.45
C THR A 265 -6.32 -0.40 -12.99
N ARG A 266 -6.69 -1.31 -12.07
CA ARG A 266 -6.71 -1.05 -10.62
C ARG A 266 -5.40 -0.43 -10.10
N LEU A 267 -4.26 -0.86 -10.64
CA LEU A 267 -2.95 -0.30 -10.28
C LEU A 267 -2.80 1.16 -10.72
N GLN A 268 -3.24 1.50 -11.92
CA GLN A 268 -3.19 2.87 -12.42
C GLN A 268 -4.11 3.79 -11.62
N HIS A 269 -5.34 3.36 -11.31
CA HIS A 269 -6.23 4.08 -10.39
C HIS A 269 -5.54 4.34 -9.05
N GLN A 270 -4.91 3.31 -8.48
CA GLN A 270 -4.20 3.46 -7.21
C GLN A 270 -3.03 4.44 -7.32
N LEU A 271 -2.25 4.41 -8.41
CA LEU A 271 -1.16 5.35 -8.61
C LEU A 271 -1.66 6.79 -8.68
N VAL A 272 -2.66 7.09 -9.52
CA VAL A 272 -3.25 8.44 -9.63
C VAL A 272 -3.79 8.91 -8.29
N ALA A 273 -4.55 8.08 -7.58
CA ALA A 273 -5.10 8.42 -6.28
C ALA A 273 -4.00 8.71 -5.24
N THR A 274 -2.96 7.86 -5.18
CA THR A 274 -1.86 8.06 -4.22
C THR A 274 -1.00 9.28 -4.55
N PHE A 275 -0.73 9.53 -5.83
CA PHE A 275 0.03 10.71 -6.25
C PHE A 275 -0.74 11.99 -5.97
N SER A 276 -2.02 12.03 -6.33
CA SER A 276 -2.88 13.20 -6.09
C SER A 276 -2.99 13.50 -4.60
N ALA A 277 -3.26 12.48 -3.77
CA ALA A 277 -3.31 12.65 -2.32
C ALA A 277 -1.98 13.16 -1.73
N SER A 278 -0.84 12.70 -2.25
CA SER A 278 0.47 13.22 -1.87
C SER A 278 0.64 14.69 -2.23
N ILE A 279 0.21 15.11 -3.42
CA ILE A 279 0.30 16.50 -3.89
C ILE A 279 -0.60 17.42 -3.06
N ASP A 280 -1.82 16.97 -2.75
CA ASP A 280 -2.78 17.75 -1.95
C ASP A 280 -2.31 17.98 -0.51
N ARG A 281 -1.36 17.17 -0.03
CA ARG A 281 -0.72 17.34 1.29
C ARG A 281 0.41 18.36 1.29
N ILE A 282 0.86 18.87 0.14
CA ILE A 282 1.95 19.85 0.13
C ILE A 282 1.47 21.14 0.81
N GLY A 283 2.08 21.45 1.96
CA GLY A 283 1.71 22.59 2.80
C GLY A 283 0.48 22.34 3.68
N ALA A 284 -0.03 21.11 3.73
CA ALA A 284 -1.06 20.75 4.71
C ALA A 284 -0.42 20.58 6.10
N SER A 285 -1.15 21.01 7.12
CA SER A 285 -0.76 20.88 8.52
C SER A 285 -1.99 20.53 9.36
N PRO A 286 -1.83 19.96 10.57
CA PRO A 286 -2.94 19.71 11.48
C PRO A 286 -3.84 20.95 11.68
N GLU A 287 -3.26 22.15 11.70
CA GLU A 287 -3.93 23.43 11.89
C GLU A 287 -4.77 23.86 10.68
N THR A 288 -4.36 23.52 9.47
CA THR A 288 -5.15 23.79 8.26
C THR A 288 -6.18 22.71 8.00
N GLU A 289 -5.84 21.45 8.31
CA GLU A 289 -6.69 20.29 8.11
C GLU A 289 -7.93 20.32 9.02
N ARG A 290 -7.78 20.77 10.27
CA ARG A 290 -8.86 20.77 11.29
C ARG A 290 -10.13 21.54 10.91
N PHE A 291 -10.05 22.47 9.95
CA PHE A 291 -11.21 23.26 9.53
C PHE A 291 -12.03 22.57 8.43
N LYS A 292 -11.50 21.52 7.78
CA LYS A 292 -12.20 20.75 6.75
C LYS A 292 -13.28 19.84 7.36
N ASP A 293 -14.25 19.43 6.54
CA ASP A 293 -15.25 18.41 6.91
C ASP A 293 -14.79 16.97 6.64
N ALA A 294 -13.67 16.82 5.94
CA ALA A 294 -12.97 15.56 5.74
C ALA A 294 -11.49 15.77 5.99
N TRP A 295 -10.93 15.03 6.94
CA TRP A 295 -9.52 15.14 7.33
C TRP A 295 -8.74 13.96 6.78
N ASP A 296 -7.62 14.25 6.12
CA ASP A 296 -6.57 13.28 5.85
C ASP A 296 -5.70 13.10 7.11
N LEU A 297 -5.83 11.93 7.75
CA LEU A 297 -5.10 11.66 8.98
C LEU A 297 -3.59 11.52 8.78
N SER A 298 -3.14 11.37 7.53
CA SER A 298 -1.71 11.35 7.21
C SER A 298 -1.03 12.67 7.59
N VAL A 299 -1.78 13.78 7.58
CA VAL A 299 -1.31 15.10 8.04
C VAL A 299 -1.05 15.12 9.55
N PHE A 300 -1.73 14.25 10.30
CA PHE A 300 -1.53 14.05 11.74
C PHE A 300 -0.55 12.91 12.05
N GLY A 301 0.14 12.35 11.04
CA GLY A 301 1.05 11.22 11.19
C GLY A 301 0.34 9.86 11.39
N LEU A 302 -0.96 9.78 11.10
CA LEU A 302 -1.79 8.59 11.28
C LEU A 302 -2.29 8.07 9.92
N GLY A 303 -2.74 6.82 9.87
CA GLY A 303 -3.36 6.25 8.67
C GLY A 303 -4.88 6.46 8.64
N GLY A 304 -5.44 6.76 7.46
CA GLY A 304 -6.88 6.81 7.22
C GLY A 304 -7.44 8.22 7.01
N SER A 305 -8.76 8.35 7.12
CA SER A 305 -9.46 9.64 6.99
C SER A 305 -10.63 9.71 7.96
N LEU A 306 -10.91 10.89 8.51
CA LEU A 306 -12.13 11.17 9.27
C LEU A 306 -13.08 12.02 8.42
N ARG A 307 -14.37 11.71 8.47
CA ARG A 307 -15.42 12.49 7.81
C ARG A 307 -16.42 12.94 8.86
N PHE A 308 -16.70 14.23 8.89
CA PHE A 308 -17.63 14.88 9.82
C PHE A 308 -19.00 15.15 9.17
N THR A 309 -19.11 14.94 7.85
CA THR A 309 -20.33 15.14 7.06
C THR A 309 -21.50 14.24 7.48
N GLY A 310 -21.24 13.15 8.22
CA GLY A 310 -22.28 12.30 8.81
C GLY A 310 -22.99 12.92 10.02
N ILE A 311 -22.57 14.11 10.47
CA ILE A 311 -23.23 14.89 11.52
C ILE A 311 -23.93 16.08 10.87
N SER A 312 -25.25 16.12 10.91
CA SER A 312 -26.07 17.14 10.25
C SER A 312 -26.06 18.48 10.98
N GLN A 313 -26.06 18.48 12.32
CA GLN A 313 -26.13 19.72 13.11
C GLN A 313 -24.76 20.44 13.12
N PRO A 314 -24.67 21.72 12.67
CA PRO A 314 -23.40 22.44 12.58
C PRO A 314 -22.67 22.55 13.92
N TRP A 315 -23.39 22.86 15.00
CA TRP A 315 -22.83 22.99 16.34
C TRP A 315 -22.16 21.69 16.82
N LEU A 316 -22.79 20.54 16.55
CA LEU A 316 -22.28 19.23 16.94
C LEU A 316 -21.09 18.83 16.07
N ARG A 317 -21.12 19.18 14.78
CA ARG A 317 -20.03 18.94 13.83
C ARG A 317 -18.77 19.72 14.23
N GLU A 318 -18.89 21.01 14.52
CA GLU A 318 -17.76 21.83 14.95
C GLU A 318 -17.24 21.40 16.33
N ALA A 319 -18.12 21.03 17.27
CA ALA A 319 -17.71 20.44 18.54
C ALA A 319 -16.94 19.12 18.33
N ALA A 320 -17.41 18.26 17.42
CA ALA A 320 -16.76 17.00 17.08
C ALA A 320 -15.36 17.20 16.48
N LYS A 321 -15.19 18.23 15.62
CA LYS A 321 -13.87 18.63 15.13
C LYS A 321 -12.95 19.08 16.27
N GLU A 322 -13.40 19.99 17.13
CA GLU A 322 -12.57 20.46 18.25
C GLU A 322 -12.16 19.32 19.20
N TRP A 323 -13.10 18.42 19.52
CA TRP A 323 -12.83 17.22 20.30
C TRP A 323 -11.83 16.29 19.60
N ALA A 324 -12.03 16.01 18.31
CA ALA A 324 -11.18 15.11 17.54
C ALA A 324 -9.72 15.62 17.49
N VAL A 325 -9.46 16.90 17.26
CA VAL A 325 -8.08 17.44 17.28
C VAL A 325 -7.41 17.17 18.62
N GLN A 326 -8.10 17.47 19.73
CA GLN A 326 -7.54 17.28 21.07
C GLN A 326 -7.23 15.80 21.34
N ASP A 327 -8.14 14.90 20.95
CA ASP A 327 -7.96 13.47 21.16
C ASP A 327 -6.82 12.90 20.31
N LEU A 328 -6.70 13.35 19.05
CA LEU A 328 -5.62 12.98 18.14
C LEU A 328 -4.24 13.46 18.62
N LEU A 329 -4.15 14.67 19.19
CA LEU A 329 -2.87 15.24 19.67
C LEU A 329 -2.42 14.64 21.01
N LEU A 330 -3.36 14.39 21.92
CA LEU A 330 -3.05 13.94 23.29
C LEU A 330 -2.83 12.43 23.38
N HIS A 331 -3.52 11.64 22.56
CA HIS A 331 -3.33 10.20 22.56
C HIS A 331 -2.35 9.80 21.45
N ARG A 332 -1.12 9.45 21.82
CA ARG A 332 -0.18 8.77 20.91
C ARG A 332 -0.30 7.27 21.10
N GLY A 333 -1.16 6.65 20.30
CA GLY A 333 -1.43 5.22 20.39
C GLY A 333 -1.96 4.62 19.09
N PRO A 334 -1.78 3.31 18.87
CA PRO A 334 -2.18 2.63 17.64
C PRO A 334 -3.70 2.59 17.39
N ARG A 335 -4.52 2.88 18.41
CA ARG A 335 -5.99 2.79 18.38
C ARG A 335 -6.68 4.16 18.32
N VAL A 336 -5.92 5.24 18.20
CA VAL A 336 -6.46 6.61 18.28
C VAL A 336 -7.46 6.86 17.17
N TYR A 337 -7.14 6.41 15.96
CA TYR A 337 -8.09 6.42 14.83
C TYR A 337 -9.41 5.71 15.17
N SER A 338 -9.36 4.46 15.67
CA SER A 338 -10.59 3.69 15.93
C SER A 338 -11.40 4.26 17.09
N THR A 339 -10.75 4.85 18.09
CA THR A 339 -11.41 5.57 19.18
C THR A 339 -12.15 6.80 18.66
N VAL A 340 -11.46 7.67 17.91
CA VAL A 340 -12.07 8.89 17.37
C VAL A 340 -13.17 8.54 16.37
N GLN A 341 -12.91 7.59 15.46
CA GLN A 341 -13.91 7.13 14.49
C GLN A 341 -15.13 6.52 15.18
N GLY A 342 -14.96 5.72 16.24
CA GLY A 342 -16.06 5.19 17.05
C GLY A 342 -16.88 6.31 17.70
N GLY A 343 -16.22 7.34 18.21
CA GLY A 343 -16.88 8.55 18.71
C GLY A 343 -17.69 9.27 17.63
N LEU A 344 -17.11 9.53 16.46
CA LEU A 344 -17.82 10.16 15.35
C LEU A 344 -19.02 9.33 14.87
N ARG A 345 -18.91 8.00 14.82
CA ARG A 345 -20.05 7.12 14.50
C ARG A 345 -21.16 7.25 15.54
N SER A 346 -20.82 7.30 16.83
CA SER A 346 -21.80 7.49 17.90
C SER A 346 -22.49 8.86 17.84
N LEU A 347 -21.75 9.92 17.51
CA LEU A 347 -22.32 11.25 17.30
C LEU A 347 -23.17 11.32 16.03
N GLY A 348 -22.80 10.61 14.97
CA GLY A 348 -23.62 10.48 13.76
C GLY A 348 -24.98 9.83 14.06
N LYS A 349 -25.01 8.80 14.91
CA LYS A 349 -26.26 8.17 15.36
C LYS A 349 -27.11 9.09 16.26
N LEU A 350 -26.48 9.88 17.13
CA LEU A 350 -27.19 10.93 17.88
C LEU A 350 -27.75 12.00 16.94
N SER A 351 -26.95 12.44 15.96
CA SER A 351 -27.32 13.43 14.95
C SER A 351 -28.51 12.97 14.11
N GLU A 352 -28.51 11.71 13.69
CA GLU A 352 -29.61 11.04 12.99
C GLU A 352 -30.88 11.03 13.86
N SER A 353 -30.76 10.67 15.13
CA SER A 353 -31.90 10.69 16.07
C SER A 353 -32.50 12.09 16.24
N LEU A 354 -31.66 13.12 16.40
CA LEU A 354 -32.12 14.52 16.47
C LEU A 354 -32.81 14.97 15.19
N TRP A 355 -32.31 14.53 14.04
CA TRP A 355 -32.89 14.84 12.74
C TRP A 355 -34.28 14.22 12.57
N LEU A 356 -34.46 12.98 13.02
CA LEU A 356 -35.70 12.22 12.86
C LEU A 356 -36.79 12.63 13.85
N HIS A 357 -36.43 12.97 15.09
CA HIS A 357 -37.40 13.13 16.18
C HIS A 357 -37.74 14.59 16.54
N ARG A 358 -37.13 15.57 15.87
CA ARG A 358 -37.41 16.99 16.10
C ARG A 358 -37.72 17.73 14.80
N ASP A 359 -38.65 18.67 14.87
CA ASP A 359 -39.01 19.54 13.74
C ASP A 359 -37.89 20.52 13.37
N ASP A 360 -37.13 21.01 14.36
CA ASP A 360 -35.95 21.86 14.13
C ASP A 360 -34.69 21.06 13.79
N HIS A 361 -34.82 19.74 13.66
CA HIS A 361 -33.73 18.78 13.46
C HIS A 361 -32.57 18.90 14.45
N GLY A 362 -32.80 19.50 15.63
CA GLY A 362 -31.78 19.79 16.63
C GLY A 362 -30.73 20.83 16.19
N ILE A 363 -31.03 21.70 15.23
CA ILE A 363 -30.11 22.74 14.75
C ILE A 363 -29.81 23.78 15.83
N ASP A 364 -30.78 24.09 16.69
CA ASP A 364 -30.61 24.99 17.82
C ASP A 364 -30.27 24.21 19.11
N PRO A 365 -29.04 24.29 19.63
CA PRO A 365 -28.65 23.55 20.82
C PRO A 365 -29.40 24.00 22.09
N SER A 366 -29.94 25.22 22.14
CA SER A 366 -30.63 25.75 23.33
C SER A 366 -32.00 25.12 23.58
N ARG A 367 -32.57 24.50 22.55
CA ARG A 367 -33.88 23.83 22.59
C ARG A 367 -33.77 22.33 22.86
N LEU A 368 -32.56 21.83 23.05
CA LEU A 368 -32.29 20.44 23.37
C LEU A 368 -32.36 20.21 24.89
N GLY A 369 -32.74 19.02 25.31
CA GLY A 369 -32.79 18.67 26.72
C GLY A 369 -32.88 17.17 26.95
N ARG A 370 -33.31 16.81 28.16
CA ARG A 370 -33.48 15.40 28.53
C ARG A 370 -34.34 14.57 27.56
N PRO A 371 -35.48 15.06 27.04
CA PRO A 371 -36.33 14.27 26.13
C PRO A 371 -35.61 13.77 24.88
N ASP A 372 -34.65 14.55 24.36
CA ASP A 372 -33.90 14.19 23.16
C ASP A 372 -32.91 13.03 23.40
N ILE A 373 -32.29 12.99 24.59
CA ILE A 373 -31.46 11.85 25.01
C ILE A 373 -32.31 10.59 25.15
N VAL A 374 -33.50 10.70 25.76
CA VAL A 374 -34.43 9.57 25.92
C VAL A 374 -34.89 9.07 24.54
N ALA A 375 -35.22 9.95 23.61
CA ALA A 375 -35.58 9.58 22.24
C ALA A 375 -34.44 8.82 21.55
N PHE A 376 -33.19 9.26 21.72
CA PHE A 376 -32.02 8.54 21.20
C PHE A 376 -31.85 7.14 21.82
N LEU A 377 -32.06 7.00 23.14
CA LEU A 377 -31.99 5.70 23.81
C LEU A 377 -33.09 4.75 23.33
N HIS A 378 -34.32 5.25 23.15
CA HIS A 378 -35.42 4.48 22.56
C HIS A 378 -35.12 4.06 21.12
N ARG A 379 -34.55 4.95 20.31
CA ARG A 379 -34.11 4.62 18.95
C ARG A 379 -33.04 3.54 18.95
N ALA A 380 -32.07 3.60 19.87
CA ALA A 380 -31.04 2.58 20.00
C ALA A 380 -31.59 1.22 20.46
N ALA A 381 -32.60 1.21 21.33
CA ALA A 381 -33.32 0.00 21.72
C ALA A 381 -34.14 -0.59 20.55
N PHE A 382 -34.86 0.26 19.82
CA PHE A 382 -35.62 -0.14 18.64
C PHE A 382 -34.73 -0.80 17.57
N LEU A 383 -33.58 -0.19 17.26
CA LEU A 383 -32.61 -0.78 16.33
C LEU A 383 -32.04 -2.12 16.82
N GLN A 384 -31.98 -2.31 18.14
CA GLN A 384 -31.56 -3.59 18.70
C GLN A 384 -32.64 -4.66 18.49
N ASP A 385 -33.90 -4.31 18.75
CA ASP A 385 -35.03 -5.24 18.61
C ASP A 385 -35.27 -5.62 17.14
N GLU A 386 -34.99 -4.72 16.19
CA GLU A 386 -35.00 -5.01 14.74
C GLU A 386 -33.79 -5.83 14.26
N GLY A 387 -32.77 -6.03 15.10
CA GLY A 387 -31.54 -6.76 14.76
C GLY A 387 -30.49 -5.94 14.01
N ASP A 388 -30.73 -4.65 13.78
CA ASP A 388 -29.77 -3.71 13.17
C ASP A 388 -28.63 -3.32 14.14
N LEU A 389 -28.80 -3.58 15.44
CA LEU A 389 -27.81 -3.33 16.47
C LEU A 389 -27.73 -4.51 17.45
N SER A 390 -26.52 -5.02 17.72
CA SER A 390 -26.35 -6.04 18.76
C SER A 390 -26.46 -5.44 20.16
N VAL A 391 -26.70 -6.27 21.19
CA VAL A 391 -26.71 -5.84 22.60
C VAL A 391 -25.40 -5.13 22.99
N ASP A 392 -24.26 -5.75 22.66
CA ASP A 392 -22.93 -5.14 22.84
C ASP A 392 -22.76 -3.86 21.99
N GLY A 393 -23.31 -3.84 20.78
CA GLY A 393 -23.32 -2.68 19.90
C GLY A 393 -24.08 -1.50 20.51
N ARG A 394 -25.23 -1.75 21.13
CA ARG A 394 -26.04 -0.75 21.85
C ARG A 394 -25.30 -0.23 23.08
N HIS A 395 -24.76 -1.11 23.91
CA HIS A 395 -23.94 -0.73 25.06
C HIS A 395 -22.77 0.18 24.63
N LYS A 396 -21.99 -0.24 23.62
CA LYS A 396 -20.85 0.54 23.09
C LYS A 396 -21.28 1.87 22.48
N LEU A 397 -22.40 1.91 21.75
CA LEU A 397 -22.94 3.13 21.14
C LEU A 397 -23.25 4.19 22.20
N VAL A 398 -24.04 3.82 23.21
CA VAL A 398 -24.49 4.74 24.27
C VAL A 398 -23.30 5.17 25.14
N THR A 399 -22.47 4.21 25.58
CA THR A 399 -21.27 4.49 26.37
C THR A 399 -20.31 5.42 25.64
N LYS A 400 -20.09 5.22 24.33
CA LYS A 400 -19.21 6.08 23.54
C LYS A 400 -19.79 7.49 23.37
N CYS A 401 -21.08 7.60 23.08
CA CYS A 401 -21.75 8.90 22.94
C CYS A 401 -21.64 9.72 24.24
N ARG A 402 -21.93 9.09 25.40
CA ARG A 402 -21.74 9.68 26.73
C ARG A 402 -20.32 10.16 26.97
N GLN A 403 -19.33 9.31 26.70
CA GLN A 403 -17.91 9.66 26.88
C GLN A 403 -17.52 10.90 26.06
N VAL A 404 -17.94 10.96 24.80
CA VAL A 404 -17.60 12.06 23.88
C VAL A 404 -18.27 13.36 24.31
N LEU A 405 -19.58 13.38 24.58
CA LEU A 405 -20.27 14.58 25.04
C LEU A 405 -19.72 15.10 26.37
N ARG A 406 -19.44 14.20 27.32
CA ARG A 406 -18.81 14.57 28.59
C ARG A 406 -17.43 15.18 28.36
N ARG A 407 -16.65 14.61 27.44
CA ARG A 407 -15.33 15.14 27.09
C ARG A 407 -15.44 16.54 26.46
N MET A 408 -16.37 16.75 25.53
CA MET A 408 -16.63 18.08 24.93
C MET A 408 -16.97 19.14 25.98
N ARG A 409 -17.83 18.80 26.96
CA ARG A 409 -18.12 19.70 28.09
C ARG A 409 -16.87 19.99 28.93
N SER A 410 -16.07 18.97 29.23
CA SER A 410 -14.80 19.15 29.98
C SER A 410 -13.74 19.98 29.24
N LEU A 411 -13.82 20.05 27.91
CA LEU A 411 -12.98 20.93 27.08
C LEU A 411 -13.49 22.38 27.05
N GLY A 412 -14.56 22.69 27.78
CA GLY A 412 -15.15 24.03 27.84
C GLY A 412 -15.93 24.42 26.57
N LEU A 413 -16.33 23.45 25.73
CA LEU A 413 -17.02 23.74 24.47
C LEU A 413 -18.44 24.30 24.68
N SER A 414 -18.98 24.27 25.90
CA SER A 414 -20.27 24.88 26.28
C SER A 414 -20.17 26.37 26.69
N GLY A 415 -18.96 26.94 26.73
CA GLY A 415 -18.76 28.35 27.05
C GLY A 415 -19.31 29.31 25.98
N PRO A 416 -19.44 30.61 26.28
CA PRO A 416 -19.90 31.61 25.32
C PRO A 416 -19.04 31.63 24.05
N GLY A 417 -19.69 31.70 22.88
CA GLY A 417 -19.01 31.72 21.57
C GLY A 417 -18.36 30.39 21.15
N ARG A 418 -18.57 29.31 21.91
CA ARG A 418 -18.08 27.96 21.59
C ARG A 418 -19.18 27.12 20.94
N PRO A 419 -18.84 26.01 20.26
CA PRO A 419 -19.83 25.25 19.49
C PRO A 419 -21.02 24.72 20.30
N LEU A 420 -20.85 24.38 21.59
CA LEU A 420 -21.96 23.91 22.45
C LEU A 420 -22.60 25.05 23.27
N ALA A 421 -22.38 26.31 22.91
CA ALA A 421 -22.98 27.44 23.61
C ALA A 421 -24.51 27.32 23.61
N GLY A 422 -25.11 27.51 24.79
CA GLY A 422 -26.56 27.39 24.97
C GLY A 422 -27.07 25.97 25.20
N LEU A 423 -26.26 24.92 25.03
CA LEU A 423 -26.67 23.53 25.26
C LEU A 423 -27.03 23.31 26.74
N PRO A 424 -28.30 23.00 27.07
CA PRO A 424 -28.74 22.84 28.45
C PRO A 424 -28.00 21.73 29.21
N ASN A 425 -27.91 21.87 30.54
CA ASN A 425 -27.19 20.93 31.40
C ASN A 425 -27.87 19.55 31.51
N ASP A 426 -29.17 19.49 31.23
CA ASP A 426 -29.97 18.25 31.26
C ASP A 426 -29.89 17.45 29.95
N PHE A 427 -29.30 18.01 28.87
CA PHE A 427 -28.87 17.24 27.70
C PHE A 427 -27.58 16.44 28.03
N VAL A 428 -27.75 15.39 28.83
CA VAL A 428 -26.67 14.54 29.34
C VAL A 428 -27.13 13.09 29.51
N PHE A 429 -26.21 12.17 29.27
CA PHE A 429 -26.38 10.75 29.60
C PHE A 429 -26.02 10.51 31.06
N ARG A 430 -26.98 9.93 31.80
CA ARG A 430 -26.85 9.54 33.20
C ARG A 430 -26.27 8.13 33.32
N ASP A 431 -26.01 7.66 34.53
CA ASP A 431 -25.47 6.32 34.74
C ASP A 431 -26.52 5.25 34.41
N GLU A 432 -27.77 5.49 34.81
CA GLU A 432 -28.93 4.63 34.53
C GLU A 432 -29.30 4.53 33.04
N ASP A 433 -28.76 5.42 32.19
CA ASP A 433 -28.99 5.38 30.75
C ASP A 433 -28.10 4.36 30.03
N ILE A 434 -27.02 3.92 30.68
CA ILE A 434 -26.08 2.97 30.09
C ILE A 434 -26.68 1.57 30.20
N PRO A 435 -26.95 0.88 29.08
CA PRO A 435 -27.38 -0.52 29.12
C PRO A 435 -26.35 -1.35 29.86
N ASP A 436 -26.78 -2.38 30.56
CA ASP A 436 -25.85 -3.32 31.20
C ASP A 436 -24.85 -3.87 30.18
N GLU A 437 -23.60 -4.03 30.60
CA GLU A 437 -22.64 -4.76 29.80
C GLU A 437 -23.20 -6.18 29.66
N PRO A 438 -23.40 -6.70 28.42
CA PRO A 438 -23.91 -8.05 28.25
C PRO A 438 -22.99 -9.00 29.01
N GLU A 439 -23.58 -9.95 29.75
CA GLU A 439 -22.79 -11.00 30.39
C GLU A 439 -21.91 -11.66 29.33
N ASP A 440 -20.61 -11.41 29.43
CA ASP A 440 -19.62 -12.01 28.58
C ASP A 440 -19.62 -13.49 28.99
N SER A 441 -20.33 -14.36 28.25
CA SER A 441 -20.27 -15.79 28.46
C SER A 441 -18.88 -16.26 28.00
N GLU A 442 -17.85 -15.93 28.79
CA GLU A 442 -16.47 -16.36 28.61
C GLU A 442 -16.36 -17.88 28.79
N ALA A 443 -17.37 -18.50 29.42
CA ALA A 443 -17.57 -19.94 29.48
C ALA A 443 -17.82 -20.52 28.07
N GLY A 444 -17.05 -21.55 27.70
CA GLY A 444 -17.22 -22.30 26.44
C GLY A 444 -16.58 -21.65 25.21
N LYS A 445 -15.73 -20.63 25.36
CA LYS A 445 -14.92 -20.08 24.26
C LYS A 445 -13.58 -20.81 24.06
N ASP A 446 -13.20 -21.68 24.97
CA ASP A 446 -12.08 -22.60 24.80
C ASP A 446 -12.43 -23.72 23.81
N LEU A 447 -11.39 -24.21 23.14
CA LEU A 447 -11.47 -25.33 22.20
C LEU A 447 -11.15 -26.64 22.92
N PRO A 448 -11.92 -27.72 22.68
CA PRO A 448 -11.63 -29.06 23.19
C PRO A 448 -10.23 -29.54 22.81
N ALA A 449 -9.64 -30.40 23.64
CA ALA A 449 -8.30 -30.94 23.42
C ALA A 449 -8.17 -31.67 22.08
N GLU A 450 -9.22 -32.38 21.65
CA GLU A 450 -9.28 -33.09 20.37
C GLU A 450 -9.23 -32.12 19.18
N VAL A 451 -9.91 -30.97 19.29
CA VAL A 451 -9.87 -29.92 18.27
C VAL A 451 -8.48 -29.29 18.23
N MET A 452 -7.88 -29.01 19.39
CA MET A 452 -6.52 -28.49 19.48
C MET A 452 -5.49 -29.46 18.88
N GLN A 453 -5.62 -30.77 19.14
CA GLN A 453 -4.74 -31.79 18.58
C GLN A 453 -4.85 -31.85 17.05
N GLN A 454 -6.08 -31.84 16.52
CA GLN A 454 -6.32 -31.79 15.07
C GLN A 454 -5.79 -30.50 14.43
N LEU A 455 -5.91 -29.35 15.10
CA LEU A 455 -5.35 -28.09 14.61
C LEU A 455 -3.82 -28.13 14.57
N CYS A 456 -3.19 -28.59 15.65
CA CYS A 456 -1.73 -28.70 15.73
C CYS A 456 -1.17 -29.69 14.70
N SER A 457 -1.87 -30.79 14.39
CA SER A 457 -1.44 -31.75 13.37
C SER A 457 -1.51 -31.21 11.94
N HIS A 458 -2.25 -30.12 11.71
CA HIS A 458 -2.41 -29.51 10.39
C HIS A 458 -1.74 -28.14 10.24
N LEU A 459 -0.83 -27.77 11.15
CA LEU A 459 -0.10 -26.50 11.08
C LEU A 459 0.73 -26.37 9.80
N ASP A 460 1.28 -27.46 9.28
CA ASP A 460 2.05 -27.47 8.01
C ASP A 460 1.20 -27.00 6.81
N ALA A 461 -0.12 -27.20 6.85
CA ALA A 461 -1.01 -26.75 5.78
C ALA A 461 -1.08 -25.22 5.65
N LEU A 462 -0.69 -24.46 6.69
CA LEU A 462 -0.56 -23.01 6.60
C LEU A 462 0.52 -22.59 5.60
N ASP A 463 1.62 -23.33 5.50
CA ASP A 463 2.75 -22.97 4.64
C ASP A 463 2.41 -23.05 3.15
N ALA A 464 1.37 -23.81 2.79
CA ALA A 464 0.87 -23.92 1.43
C ALA A 464 0.07 -22.68 0.97
N ILE A 465 -0.56 -21.95 1.91
CA ILE A 465 -1.49 -20.86 1.58
C ILE A 465 -1.02 -19.50 2.08
N ALA A 466 -0.16 -19.45 3.09
CA ALA A 466 0.27 -18.23 3.76
C ALA A 466 1.81 -18.10 3.77
N PRO A 467 2.34 -16.88 3.91
CA PRO A 467 3.77 -16.69 4.14
C PRO A 467 4.26 -17.44 5.41
N PRO A 468 5.49 -17.97 5.45
CA PRO A 468 5.97 -18.83 6.55
C PRO A 468 5.84 -18.21 7.96
N PHE A 469 5.99 -16.90 8.09
CA PHE A 469 5.88 -16.21 9.38
C PHE A 469 4.45 -16.19 9.94
N VAL A 470 3.42 -16.46 9.13
CA VAL A 470 2.03 -16.55 9.60
C VAL A 470 1.85 -17.79 10.46
N ARG A 471 2.43 -18.93 10.04
CA ARG A 471 2.46 -20.16 10.84
C ARG A 471 3.13 -19.92 12.18
N THR A 472 4.31 -19.29 12.19
CA THR A 472 5.00 -18.88 13.43
C THR A 472 4.09 -18.04 14.33
N ALA A 473 3.33 -17.09 13.77
CA ALA A 473 2.42 -16.26 14.55
C ALA A 473 1.30 -17.08 15.19
N VAL A 474 0.69 -18.03 14.46
CA VAL A 474 -0.38 -18.91 14.97
C VAL A 474 0.15 -19.82 16.08
N GLU A 475 1.30 -20.46 15.87
CA GLU A 475 1.96 -21.30 16.88
C GLU A 475 2.26 -20.50 18.17
N LEU A 476 2.83 -19.29 18.04
CA LEU A 476 3.09 -18.44 19.21
C LEU A 476 1.79 -18.06 19.96
N ILE A 477 0.68 -17.85 19.25
CA ILE A 477 -0.62 -17.56 19.89
C ILE A 477 -1.11 -18.79 20.67
N ILE A 478 -0.99 -19.99 20.10
CA ILE A 478 -1.35 -21.26 20.75
C ILE A 478 -0.49 -21.52 21.99
N ASP A 479 0.83 -21.37 21.85
CA ASP A 479 1.80 -21.73 22.88
C ASP A 479 1.80 -20.79 24.09
N THR A 480 1.39 -19.54 23.90
CA THR A 480 1.53 -18.48 24.94
C THR A 480 0.20 -17.91 25.43
N GLY A 481 -0.91 -18.21 24.74
CA GLY A 481 -2.21 -17.59 24.97
C GLY A 481 -2.19 -16.06 24.88
N ARG A 482 -1.14 -15.46 24.30
CA ARG A 482 -1.05 -14.01 24.11
C ARG A 482 -1.99 -13.56 23.01
N ARG A 483 -2.39 -12.30 23.09
CA ARG A 483 -3.36 -11.77 22.13
C ARG A 483 -2.71 -11.67 20.75
N PRO A 484 -3.47 -11.88 19.67
CA PRO A 484 -2.93 -11.76 18.31
C PRO A 484 -2.24 -10.41 18.07
N GLN A 485 -2.79 -9.31 18.61
CA GLN A 485 -2.15 -8.01 18.55
C GLN A 485 -0.78 -7.96 19.27
N GLU A 486 -0.64 -8.62 20.42
CA GLU A 486 0.61 -8.65 21.20
C GLU A 486 1.67 -9.45 20.44
N ILE A 487 1.31 -10.64 19.94
CA ILE A 487 2.20 -11.48 19.13
C ILE A 487 2.61 -10.78 17.83
N SER A 488 1.68 -10.13 17.13
CA SER A 488 1.98 -9.43 15.88
C SER A 488 3.01 -8.31 16.05
N ARG A 489 3.10 -7.73 17.27
CA ARG A 489 3.94 -6.57 17.57
C ARG A 489 5.23 -6.91 18.31
N LEU A 490 5.57 -8.19 18.42
CA LEU A 490 6.82 -8.59 19.04
C LEU A 490 8.02 -7.97 18.31
N PRO A 491 8.93 -7.28 19.02
CA PRO A 491 10.19 -6.84 18.44
C PRO A 491 11.07 -8.06 18.15
N TRP A 492 12.06 -7.90 17.28
CA TRP A 492 12.95 -9.00 16.91
C TRP A 492 13.71 -9.56 18.11
N ASP A 493 14.10 -8.72 19.08
CA ASP A 493 14.81 -9.07 20.30
C ASP A 493 13.89 -9.47 21.46
N CYS A 494 12.69 -9.99 21.17
CA CYS A 494 11.71 -10.38 22.18
C CYS A 494 12.06 -11.62 23.02
N LEU A 495 13.24 -12.23 22.86
CA LEU A 495 13.63 -13.44 23.58
C LEU A 495 14.80 -13.12 24.52
N THR A 496 14.63 -13.44 25.80
CA THR A 496 15.67 -13.33 26.83
C THR A 496 15.74 -14.61 27.65
N ALA A 497 16.67 -14.68 28.59
CA ALA A 497 16.76 -15.75 29.58
C ALA A 497 16.44 -15.21 30.98
N ASP A 498 15.92 -16.07 31.85
CA ASP A 498 15.89 -15.81 33.29
C ASP A 498 17.23 -16.22 33.94
N ASP A 499 17.36 -15.97 35.25
CA ASP A 499 18.59 -16.23 36.01
C ASP A 499 19.01 -17.72 35.98
N ASP A 500 18.04 -18.63 35.79
CA ASP A 500 18.23 -20.08 35.67
C ASP A 500 18.52 -20.55 34.22
N GLY A 501 18.58 -19.63 33.26
CA GLY A 501 18.75 -19.92 31.84
C GLY A 501 17.46 -20.32 31.10
N SER A 502 16.31 -20.36 31.78
CA SER A 502 15.02 -20.66 31.16
C SER A 502 14.62 -19.55 30.17
N PRO A 503 14.07 -19.88 29.00
CA PRO A 503 13.72 -18.87 27.99
C PRO A 503 12.48 -18.07 28.40
N VAL A 504 12.54 -16.76 28.20
CA VAL A 504 11.51 -15.80 28.58
C VAL A 504 11.14 -14.92 27.38
N LEU A 505 9.83 -14.84 27.10
CA LEU A 505 9.24 -13.94 26.11
C LEU A 505 9.04 -12.52 26.69
N VAL A 506 9.72 -11.59 26.03
CA VAL A 506 9.64 -10.13 25.92
C VAL A 506 8.37 -9.54 25.29
N TYR A 507 7.29 -9.14 25.98
CA TYR A 507 6.11 -8.57 25.28
C TYR A 507 5.48 -7.34 25.94
N ASP A 508 4.77 -6.54 25.12
CA ASP A 508 4.00 -5.39 25.58
C ASP A 508 2.51 -5.72 25.68
N ASN A 509 1.93 -5.55 26.88
CA ASN A 509 0.48 -5.61 27.07
C ASN A 509 -0.15 -4.26 26.68
N HIS A 510 -0.62 -4.20 25.44
CA HIS A 510 -1.22 -2.99 24.88
C HIS A 510 -2.61 -2.65 25.46
N LYS A 511 -3.38 -3.61 26.00
CA LYS A 511 -4.71 -3.30 26.60
C LYS A 511 -4.56 -2.57 27.94
N SER A 512 -3.58 -2.97 28.75
CA SER A 512 -3.37 -2.39 30.08
C SER A 512 -2.25 -1.36 30.12
N HIS A 513 -1.70 -0.97 28.97
CA HIS A 513 -0.56 -0.05 28.84
C HIS A 513 0.67 -0.46 29.67
N ARG A 514 0.90 -1.77 29.84
CA ARG A 514 2.05 -2.32 30.58
C ARG A 514 3.08 -2.86 29.59
N ARG A 515 4.23 -2.22 29.50
CA ARG A 515 5.33 -2.63 28.60
C ARG A 515 6.28 -3.61 29.26
N GLN A 516 7.08 -4.31 28.46
CA GLN A 516 8.20 -5.16 28.91
C GLN A 516 7.79 -6.24 29.91
N ARG A 517 6.66 -6.91 29.65
CA ARG A 517 6.20 -8.06 30.43
C ARG A 517 7.03 -9.28 30.06
N ARG A 518 7.48 -9.99 31.10
CA ARG A 518 8.20 -11.26 31.01
C ARG A 518 7.20 -12.42 31.10
N LEU A 519 7.31 -13.39 30.21
CA LEU A 519 6.54 -14.65 30.23
C LEU A 519 7.51 -15.81 30.01
N PRO A 520 7.72 -16.70 31.01
CA PRO A 520 8.45 -17.94 30.80
C PRO A 520 7.78 -18.78 29.71
N ILE A 521 8.56 -19.36 28.80
CA ILE A 521 8.08 -20.16 27.68
C ILE A 521 8.81 -21.50 27.61
N ALA A 522 8.24 -22.47 26.89
CA ALA A 522 8.91 -23.74 26.63
C ALA A 522 10.11 -23.58 25.68
N ALA A 523 11.11 -24.45 25.80
CA ALA A 523 12.27 -24.47 24.92
C ALA A 523 11.90 -24.63 23.43
N ALA A 524 10.84 -25.38 23.12
CA ALA A 524 10.33 -25.54 21.76
C ALA A 524 9.82 -24.21 21.18
N THR A 525 9.04 -23.45 21.95
CA THR A 525 8.55 -22.12 21.57
C THR A 525 9.69 -21.12 21.41
N ALA A 526 10.72 -21.20 22.27
CA ALA A 526 11.93 -20.39 22.13
C ALA A 526 12.69 -20.70 20.82
N ALA A 527 12.84 -21.99 20.48
CA ALA A 527 13.47 -22.41 19.22
C ALA A 527 12.71 -21.93 17.99
N LEU A 528 11.37 -21.90 18.04
CA LEU A 528 10.53 -21.31 16.99
C LEU A 528 10.83 -19.81 16.81
N ILE A 529 10.94 -19.05 17.90
CA ILE A 529 11.30 -17.62 17.86
C ILE A 529 12.70 -17.45 17.26
N THR A 530 13.69 -18.23 17.71
CA THR A 530 15.07 -18.15 17.19
C THR A 530 15.14 -18.46 15.69
N LYS A 531 14.41 -19.49 15.22
CA LYS A 531 14.31 -19.80 13.79
C LYS A 531 13.78 -18.59 13.01
N GLN A 532 12.71 -17.96 13.50
CA GLN A 532 12.14 -16.78 12.87
C GLN A 532 13.08 -15.57 12.93
N GLN A 533 13.77 -15.33 14.05
CA GLN A 533 14.78 -14.29 14.18
C GLN A 533 15.87 -14.44 13.11
N ASN A 534 16.35 -15.66 12.87
CA ASN A 534 17.36 -15.96 11.86
C ASN A 534 16.85 -15.68 10.43
N VAL A 535 15.61 -16.06 10.12
CA VAL A 535 14.98 -15.76 8.82
C VAL A 535 14.87 -14.26 8.60
N VAL A 536 14.45 -13.50 9.62
CA VAL A 536 14.33 -12.04 9.53
C VAL A 536 15.71 -11.39 9.37
N ARG A 537 16.71 -11.84 10.13
CA ARG A 537 18.08 -11.35 10.05
C ARG A 537 18.70 -11.57 8.67
N ALA A 538 18.55 -12.77 8.12
CA ALA A 538 19.04 -13.10 6.79
C ALA A 538 18.38 -12.24 5.71
N ARG A 539 17.10 -11.89 5.90
CA ARG A 539 16.34 -11.07 4.95
C ARG A 539 16.67 -9.57 5.04
N PHE A 540 16.99 -9.08 6.23
CA PHE A 540 17.28 -7.65 6.50
C PHE A 540 18.62 -7.51 7.22
N PRO A 541 19.74 -7.86 6.55
CA PRO A 541 21.07 -7.85 7.17
C PRO A 541 21.49 -6.45 7.63
N ASP A 542 21.11 -5.42 6.88
CA ASP A 542 21.54 -4.03 7.11
C ASP A 542 20.67 -3.27 8.13
N THR A 543 19.59 -3.88 8.64
CA THR A 543 18.71 -3.23 9.61
C THR A 543 19.14 -3.57 11.05
N PRO A 544 19.36 -2.57 11.92
CA PRO A 544 19.69 -2.83 13.33
C PRO A 544 18.67 -3.74 14.01
N ALA A 545 19.14 -4.56 14.95
CA ALA A 545 18.29 -5.54 15.63
C ALA A 545 17.12 -4.93 16.40
N GLY A 546 17.35 -3.84 17.12
CA GLY A 546 16.31 -3.14 17.87
C GLY A 546 15.22 -2.50 17.01
N ASP A 547 15.47 -2.32 15.70
CA ASP A 547 14.49 -1.73 14.77
C ASP A 547 13.65 -2.79 14.05
N LEU A 548 14.01 -4.07 14.15
CA LEU A 548 13.33 -5.15 13.44
C LEU A 548 12.11 -5.66 14.19
N ALA A 549 11.06 -5.99 13.44
CA ALA A 549 9.95 -6.77 13.97
C ALA A 549 10.25 -8.27 13.88
N LEU A 550 9.77 -9.08 14.83
CA LEU A 550 9.85 -10.54 14.74
C LEU A 550 9.04 -11.07 13.54
N LEU A 551 7.88 -10.46 13.31
CA LEU A 551 6.93 -10.84 12.25
C LEU A 551 6.74 -9.67 11.27
N PRO A 552 7.72 -9.38 10.39
CA PRO A 552 7.66 -8.23 9.50
C PRO A 552 6.61 -8.41 8.40
N THR A 553 5.77 -7.41 8.17
CA THR A 553 4.87 -7.40 7.00
C THR A 553 5.68 -7.39 5.71
N GLN A 554 5.17 -8.05 4.67
CA GLN A 554 5.76 -7.98 3.32
C GLN A 554 5.35 -6.69 2.57
N MET A 555 4.37 -5.96 3.10
CA MET A 555 3.77 -4.80 2.46
C MET A 555 4.40 -3.50 2.97
N ARG A 556 4.98 -2.72 2.05
CA ARG A 556 5.55 -1.40 2.33
C ARG A 556 6.60 -1.38 3.46
N ASN A 557 7.40 -2.43 3.55
CA ASN A 557 8.35 -2.66 4.64
C ASN A 557 9.74 -3.04 4.09
N PRO A 558 10.43 -2.09 3.44
CA PRO A 558 11.74 -2.35 2.83
C PRO A 558 12.82 -2.76 3.83
N HIS A 559 12.71 -2.36 5.10
CA HIS A 559 13.71 -2.57 6.15
C HIS A 559 13.25 -3.51 7.27
N GLY A 560 12.14 -4.24 7.10
CA GLY A 560 11.69 -5.20 8.13
C GLY A 560 11.15 -4.61 9.43
N ALA A 561 11.16 -3.28 9.61
CA ALA A 561 10.73 -2.63 10.86
C ALA A 561 9.22 -2.67 11.14
N LYS A 562 8.39 -2.84 10.10
CA LYS A 562 6.92 -2.84 10.26
C LYS A 562 6.41 -4.25 10.53
N SER A 563 5.76 -4.46 11.67
CA SER A 563 5.02 -5.69 11.98
C SER A 563 3.87 -5.97 11.01
N ILE A 564 3.54 -7.27 10.85
CA ILE A 564 2.25 -7.69 10.30
C ILE A 564 1.09 -7.17 11.16
N GLY A 565 -0.02 -6.80 10.53
CA GLY A 565 -1.25 -6.48 11.24
C GLY A 565 -2.03 -7.73 11.65
N GLU A 566 -2.58 -7.73 12.87
CA GLU A 566 -3.46 -8.78 13.41
C GLU A 566 -4.58 -9.22 12.44
N GLY A 567 -5.22 -8.27 11.74
CA GLY A 567 -6.29 -8.59 10.80
C GLY A 567 -5.83 -9.47 9.63
N LEU A 568 -4.56 -9.34 9.20
CA LEU A 568 -4.01 -10.19 8.15
C LEU A 568 -3.71 -11.60 8.67
N ILE A 569 -3.20 -11.74 9.90
CA ILE A 569 -3.05 -13.04 10.56
C ILE A 569 -4.42 -13.72 10.68
N SER A 570 -5.43 -12.96 11.13
CA SER A 570 -6.81 -13.46 11.30
C SER A 570 -7.42 -13.94 9.99
N ALA A 571 -7.17 -13.23 8.87
CA ALA A 571 -7.65 -13.62 7.56
C ALA A 571 -7.00 -14.91 7.06
N TRP A 572 -5.67 -15.05 7.19
CA TRP A 572 -4.97 -16.27 6.82
C TRP A 572 -5.35 -17.46 7.69
N HIS A 573 -5.46 -17.25 9.01
CA HIS A 573 -5.94 -18.24 9.96
C HIS A 573 -7.34 -18.72 9.60
N ARG A 574 -8.27 -17.81 9.30
CA ARG A 574 -9.62 -18.16 8.87
C ARG A 574 -9.62 -18.98 7.58
N ALA A 575 -8.84 -18.57 6.58
CA ALA A 575 -8.71 -19.31 5.33
C ALA A 575 -8.18 -20.73 5.55
N TRP A 576 -7.17 -20.88 6.43
CA TRP A 576 -6.64 -22.18 6.84
C TRP A 576 -7.70 -23.05 7.50
N VAL A 577 -8.31 -22.60 8.59
CA VAL A 577 -9.35 -23.35 9.33
C VAL A 577 -10.50 -23.77 8.41
N THR A 578 -10.93 -22.88 7.51
CA THR A 578 -12.02 -23.18 6.57
C THR A 578 -11.61 -24.26 5.56
N GLY A 579 -10.34 -24.30 5.16
CA GLY A 579 -9.79 -25.28 4.21
C GLY A 579 -9.43 -26.63 4.83
N LEU A 580 -9.49 -26.79 6.16
CA LEU A 580 -9.20 -28.06 6.83
C LEU A 580 -10.37 -29.05 6.73
N PRO A 581 -10.13 -30.36 6.92
CA PRO A 581 -11.19 -31.36 7.10
C PRO A 581 -12.16 -31.00 8.24
N GLU A 582 -13.28 -31.70 8.32
CA GLU A 582 -14.23 -31.52 9.42
C GLU A 582 -13.65 -31.99 10.75
N PHE A 583 -13.89 -31.20 11.80
CA PHE A 583 -13.42 -31.48 13.15
C PHE A 583 -14.47 -32.31 13.89
N HIS A 584 -14.03 -33.41 14.49
CA HIS A 584 -14.90 -34.27 15.29
C HIS A 584 -14.49 -34.21 16.76
N ILE A 585 -15.49 -34.17 17.64
CA ILE A 585 -15.30 -34.24 19.10
C ILE A 585 -16.15 -35.38 19.67
N SER A 586 -15.64 -36.00 20.73
CA SER A 586 -16.36 -37.05 21.47
C SER A 586 -17.16 -36.39 22.59
N VAL A 587 -18.48 -36.55 22.58
CA VAL A 587 -19.36 -36.04 23.64
C VAL A 587 -20.09 -37.20 24.29
N THR A 588 -20.13 -37.21 25.63
CA THR A 588 -20.93 -38.17 26.37
C THR A 588 -22.37 -37.69 26.42
N VAL A 589 -23.27 -38.44 25.79
CA VAL A 589 -24.71 -38.21 25.84
C VAL A 589 -25.32 -39.25 26.79
N ASP A 590 -26.14 -38.78 27.72
CA ASP A 590 -26.92 -39.65 28.59
C ASP A 590 -28.32 -39.81 27.99
N THR A 591 -28.59 -40.97 27.42
CA THR A 591 -29.88 -41.31 26.82
C THR A 591 -30.44 -42.51 27.59
N ASP A 592 -31.56 -42.31 28.27
CA ASP A 592 -32.25 -43.33 29.08
C ASP A 592 -31.36 -44.03 30.13
N GLY A 593 -30.47 -43.28 30.79
CA GLY A 593 -29.60 -43.80 31.85
C GLY A 593 -28.42 -44.63 31.36
N ARG A 594 -28.17 -44.64 30.04
CA ARG A 594 -26.96 -45.21 29.43
C ARG A 594 -26.10 -44.09 28.88
N ARG A 595 -24.89 -43.96 29.44
CA ARG A 595 -23.85 -43.08 28.91
C ARG A 595 -23.29 -43.67 27.63
N ALA A 596 -23.53 -43.01 26.50
CA ALA A 596 -22.92 -43.35 25.22
C ALA A 596 -21.98 -42.22 24.78
N THR A 597 -20.85 -42.58 24.17
CA THR A 597 -19.94 -41.61 23.56
C THR A 597 -20.31 -41.47 22.10
N GLU A 598 -20.73 -40.28 21.69
CA GLU A 598 -21.05 -39.96 20.30
C GLU A 598 -19.99 -39.03 19.72
N GLN A 599 -19.70 -39.19 18.42
CA GLN A 599 -18.85 -38.27 17.68
C GLN A 599 -19.71 -37.23 16.97
N ILE A 600 -19.52 -35.96 17.32
CA ILE A 600 -20.24 -34.84 16.70
C ILE A 600 -19.29 -33.91 15.97
N LEU A 601 -19.82 -33.21 14.98
CA LEU A 601 -19.09 -32.19 14.22
C LEU A 601 -18.92 -30.92 15.07
N PHE A 602 -17.70 -30.40 15.09
CA PHE A 602 -17.39 -29.14 15.76
C PHE A 602 -17.49 -27.97 14.78
N ASP A 603 -18.22 -26.92 15.18
CA ASP A 603 -18.39 -25.72 14.37
C ASP A 603 -17.07 -24.93 14.21
N LYS A 604 -16.56 -24.89 12.98
CA LYS A 604 -15.35 -24.14 12.60
C LYS A 604 -15.45 -22.64 12.86
N ALA A 605 -16.66 -22.06 12.95
CA ALA A 605 -16.83 -20.65 13.30
C ALA A 605 -16.31 -20.33 14.71
N ARG A 606 -16.34 -21.32 15.62
CA ARG A 606 -15.81 -21.22 17.00
C ARG A 606 -14.28 -21.28 17.06
N ILE A 607 -13.60 -21.69 16.00
CA ILE A 607 -12.13 -21.71 15.92
C ILE A 607 -11.66 -20.35 15.40
N PHE A 608 -11.35 -19.41 16.28
CA PHE A 608 -10.76 -18.10 15.95
C PHE A 608 -9.53 -17.83 16.83
N LEU A 609 -8.66 -16.91 16.43
CA LEU A 609 -7.37 -16.70 17.11
C LEU A 609 -7.48 -16.43 18.62
N TYR A 610 -8.54 -15.75 19.06
CA TYR A 610 -8.73 -15.44 20.48
C TYR A 610 -9.22 -16.66 21.29
N ALA A 611 -9.82 -17.68 20.64
CA ALA A 611 -10.18 -18.96 21.29
C ALA A 611 -8.95 -19.66 21.89
N TYR A 612 -7.78 -19.56 21.23
CA TYR A 612 -6.53 -20.13 21.74
C TYR A 612 -6.08 -19.55 23.08
N ARG A 613 -6.41 -18.29 23.35
CA ARG A 613 -6.16 -17.69 24.66
C ARG A 613 -6.97 -18.37 25.77
N HIS A 614 -8.24 -18.69 25.48
CA HIS A 614 -9.10 -19.41 26.41
C HIS A 614 -8.63 -20.85 26.59
N SER A 615 -8.33 -21.57 25.50
CA SER A 615 -7.75 -22.92 25.55
C SER A 615 -6.44 -22.97 26.34
N TYR A 616 -5.56 -21.98 26.15
CA TYR A 616 -4.31 -21.90 26.90
C TYR A 616 -4.58 -21.75 28.41
N ALA A 617 -5.47 -20.81 28.78
CA ALA A 617 -5.81 -20.60 30.19
C ALA A 617 -6.46 -21.84 30.81
N GLN A 618 -7.38 -22.49 30.09
CA GLN A 618 -8.06 -23.71 30.55
C GLN A 618 -7.07 -24.86 30.77
N ARG A 619 -6.19 -25.12 29.79
CA ARG A 619 -5.14 -26.16 29.92
C ARG A 619 -4.23 -25.95 31.13
N HIS A 620 -3.94 -24.69 31.49
CA HIS A 620 -3.14 -24.37 32.67
C HIS A 620 -3.93 -24.41 33.98
N ALA A 621 -5.25 -24.30 33.94
CA ALA A 621 -6.11 -24.52 35.10
C ALA A 621 -6.35 -26.02 35.35
N ASP A 622 -6.35 -26.81 34.28
CA ASP A 622 -6.52 -28.27 34.33
C ASP A 622 -5.24 -29.03 34.71
N ALA A 623 -4.07 -28.38 34.61
CA ALA A 623 -2.74 -28.94 34.94
C ALA A 623 -2.34 -28.61 36.38
#